data_AF-A0A5C6Y155-F1
#
_entry.id   AF-A0A5C6Y155-F1
#
_cell.length_a   1.000
_cell.length_b   1.000
_cell.length_c   1.000
_cell.angle_alpha   90.00
_cell.angle_beta   90.00
_cell.angle_gamma   90.00
#
_symmetry.space_group_name_H-M   'P 1'
#
loop_
_entity.id
_entity.type
_entity.pdbx_description
1 polymer ?
#
loop_
_entity_poly.entity_id
_entity_poly.type
_entity_poly.pdbx_seq_one_letter_code
_entity_poly.pdbx_strand_id
1 'polypeptide(L)' 'MSVIYLLLTVSILVAIVFFIAFIYAVKKGQYDDTYTPSVRMLFDDELVKEKNKSTTN' A
#
# COMPACT_ATOMS: atom_id res chain seq x y z
N MET A 1 -22.32 -7.75 -39.67
CA MET A 1 -22.08 -8.72 -38.58
C MET A 1 -20.61 -8.99 -38.27
N SER A 2 -19.63 -8.37 -38.96
CA SER A 2 -18.20 -8.51 -38.61
C SER A 2 -17.75 -7.50 -37.55
N VAL A 3 -18.32 -6.30 -37.55
CA VAL A 3 -17.97 -5.20 -36.63
C VAL A 3 -18.15 -5.58 -35.15
N ILE A 4 -19.11 -6.46 -34.83
CA ILE A 4 -19.33 -6.93 -33.46
C ILE A 4 -18.11 -7.67 -32.89
N TYR A 5 -17.40 -8.45 -33.72
CA TYR A 5 -16.21 -9.18 -33.29
C TYR A 5 -15.06 -8.22 -33.01
N LEU A 6 -14.89 -7.20 -33.85
CA LEU A 6 -13.88 -6.15 -33.63
C LEU A 6 -14.13 -5.40 -32.31
N LEU A 7 -15.37 -4.96 -32.08
CA LEU A 7 -15.75 -4.24 -30.86
C LEU A 7 -15.56 -5.10 -29.61
N LEU A 8 -15.93 -6.38 -29.69
CA LEU A 8 -15.78 -7.32 -28.58
C LEU A 8 -14.30 -7.53 -28.22
N THR A 9 -13.43 -7.72 -29.22
CA THR A 9 -11.99 -7.87 -28.99
C THR A 9 -11.38 -6.60 -28.38
N VAL A 10 -11.70 -5.42 -28.91
CA VAL A 10 -11.18 -4.14 -28.40
C VAL A 10 -11.67 -3.90 -26.97
N SER A 11 -12.94 -4.16 -26.67
CA SER A 11 -13.50 -4.01 -25.32
C SER A 11 -12.79 -4.88 -24.30
N ILE A 12 -12.54 -6.16 -24.62
CA ILE A 12 -11.84 -7.09 -23.72
C ILE A 12 -10.39 -6.65 -23.53
N LEU A 13 -9.72 -6.21 -24.59
CA LEU A 13 -8.33 -5.75 -24.53
C LEU A 13 -8.19 -4.54 -23.59
N VAL A 14 -9.08 -3.55 -23.73
CA VAL A 14 -9.11 -2.37 -22.84
C VAL A 14 -9.36 -2.80 -21.39
N ALA A 15 -10.31 -3.70 -21.15
CA ALA A 15 -10.60 -4.19 -19.80
C ALA A 15 -9.39 -4.88 -19.15
N ILE A 16 -8.66 -5.71 -19.89
CA ILE A 16 -7.44 -6.39 -19.40
C ILE A 16 -6.35 -5.38 -19.05
N VAL A 17 -6.14 -4.35 -19.89
CA VAL A 17 -5.16 -3.28 -19.62
C VAL A 17 -5.47 -2.56 -18.31
N PHE A 18 -6.72 -2.15 -18.11
CA PHE A 18 -7.14 -1.51 -16.87
C PHE A 18 -7.03 -2.43 -15.66
N PHE A 19 -7.35 -3.72 -15.82
CA PHE A 19 -7.22 -4.70 -14.75
C PHE A 19 -5.76 -4.89 -14.31
N ILE A 20 -4.81 -5.01 -15.24
CA ILE A 20 -3.39 -5.13 -14.92
C ILE A 20 -2.89 -3.85 -14.23
N ALA A 21 -3.29 -2.67 -14.72
CA ALA A 21 -2.95 -1.40 -14.09
C ALA A 21 -3.50 -1.29 -12.65
N PHE A 22 -4.73 -1.76 -12.43
CA PHE A 22 -5.34 -1.83 -11.11
C PHE A 22 -4.55 -2.72 -10.16
N ILE A 23 -4.19 -3.94 -10.59
CA ILE A 23 -3.37 -4.85 -9.77
C ILE A 23 -2.00 -4.25 -9.46
N TYR A 24 -1.35 -3.60 -10.43
CA TYR A 24 -0.08 -2.91 -10.20
C TYR A 24 -0.22 -1.80 -9.16
N ALA A 25 -1.27 -0.98 -9.24
CA ALA A 25 -1.52 0.09 -8.27
C ALA A 25 -1.74 -0.45 -6.85
N VAL A 26 -2.54 -1.51 -6.69
CA VAL A 26 -2.80 -2.16 -5.40
C VAL A 26 -1.52 -2.80 -4.83
N LYS A 27 -0.72 -3.46 -5.68
CA LYS A 27 0.54 -4.09 -5.26
C LYS A 27 1.67 -3.11 -4.99
N LYS A 28 1.58 -1.85 -5.45
CA LYS A 28 2.59 -0.81 -5.20
C LYS A 28 2.69 -0.39 -3.72
N GLY A 29 1.98 -1.08 -2.82
CA GLY A 29 2.27 -1.00 -1.39
C GLY A 29 1.83 0.33 -0.78
N GLN A 30 0.81 0.99 -1.36
CA GLN A 30 0.22 2.17 -0.73
C GLN A 30 -0.44 1.85 0.64
N TYR A 31 -0.52 0.56 0.99
CA TYR A 31 -1.01 0.04 2.26
C TYR A 31 0.10 -0.23 3.28
N ASP A 32 1.38 0.01 2.95
CA ASP A 32 2.50 -0.25 3.87
C ASP A 32 2.57 0.79 5.00
N ASP A 33 1.84 1.92 4.86
CA ASP A 33 1.67 2.94 5.90
C ASP A 33 0.43 2.65 6.80
N THR A 34 0.20 1.36 7.13
CA THR A 34 -0.88 0.95 8.04
C THR A 34 -0.55 1.27 9.51
N TYR A 35 0.71 1.59 9.82
CA TYR A 35 1.13 2.07 11.13
C TYR A 35 1.19 3.59 11.15
N THR A 36 0.06 4.20 11.54
CA THR A 36 -0.06 5.64 11.70
C THR A 36 1.13 6.20 12.52
N PRO A 37 1.82 7.25 12.04
CA PRO A 37 2.98 7.84 12.74
C PRO A 37 2.63 8.30 14.17
N SER A 38 1.36 8.64 14.41
CA SER A 38 0.82 9.00 15.73
C SER A 38 0.91 7.87 16.76
N VAL A 39 0.89 6.60 16.34
CA VAL A 39 0.97 5.42 17.23
C VAL A 39 2.41 5.15 17.64
N ARG A 40 3.36 5.27 16.70
CA ARG A 40 4.80 5.17 17.00
C ARG A 40 5.22 6.23 18.02
N MET A 41 4.76 7.48 17.83
CA MET A 41 5.10 8.59 18.72
C MET A 41 4.55 8.42 20.14
N LEU A 42 3.39 7.76 20.32
CA LEU A 42 2.78 7.54 21.64
C LEU A 42 3.45 6.42 22.45
N PHE A 43 4.09 5.45 21.78
CA PHE A 43 4.75 4.31 22.42
C PHE A 43 6.28 4.42 22.48
N ASP A 44 6.89 5.28 21.67
CA ASP A 44 8.32 5.59 21.75
C ASP A 44 8.67 6.40 23.02
N ASP A 45 7.73 7.17 23.56
CA ASP A 45 7.92 8.00 24.77
C ASP A 45 7.93 7.19 26.08
N GLU A 46 7.32 6.00 26.13
CA GLU A 46 7.28 5.15 27.33
C GLU A 46 8.56 4.32 27.51
N LEU A 47 9.22 3.89 26.42
CA LEU A 47 10.38 2.98 26.49
C LEU A 47 11.71 3.68 26.80
N VAL A 48 11.79 5.02 26.71
CA VAL A 48 13.03 5.78 26.95
C VAL A 48 13.29 6.01 28.45
N LYS A 49 12.27 5.96 29.32
CA LYS A 49 12.42 6.25 30.75
C LYS A 49 13.13 5.16 31.56
N GLU A 50 13.22 3.93 31.09
CA GLU A 50 13.89 2.85 31.85
C GLU A 50 15.41 2.78 31.63
N LYS A 51 15.95 3.32 30.54
CA LYS A 51 17.40 3.19 30.23
C LYS A 51 18.31 4.21 30.92
N ASN A 52 17.78 5.20 31.63
CA ASN A 52 18.56 6.34 32.13
C ASN A 52 18.72 6.38 33.67
N LYS A 53 18.56 5.24 34.37
CA LYS A 53 18.72 5.19 35.84
C LYS A 53 19.74 4.18 36.37
N SER A 54 20.53 3.54 35.51
CA SER A 54 21.52 2.55 35.93
C SER A 54 22.86 2.72 35.22
N THR A 55 23.52 3.87 35.35
CA THR A 55 24.97 3.94 35.14
C THR A 55 25.57 5.01 36.05
N THR A 56 25.87 4.58 37.27
CA THR A 56 26.98 4.95 38.15
C THR A 56 28.11 5.73 37.47
N ASN A 57 28.35 6.97 37.92
CA ASN A 57 29.60 7.47 38.55
C ASN A 57 29.44 8.95 38.90
#